data_AF-A0A3G2S6I9-F1
#
_entry.id   AF-A0A3G2S6I9-F1
#
_cell.length_a   1.000
_cell.length_b   1.000
_cell.length_c   1.000
_cell.angle_alpha   90.00
_cell.angle_beta   90.00
_cell.angle_gamma   90.00
#
_symmetry.space_group_name_H-M   'P 1'
#
loop_
_entity.id
_entity.type
_entity.pdbx_description
1 polymer ?
#
loop_
_entity_poly.entity_id
_entity_poly.type
_entity_poly.pdbx_seq_one_letter_code
_entity_poly.pdbx_strand_id
1 'polypeptide(L)'
;MDDIVDLVQEHHEQSAHVDESLGRYTAYTVRLKTLVSSVSRYIAYSSDVGEAFRPLARPFVVTAAYGISWAYIFTDVGYTCWQAAQDREHDSPLAADLAWIAARRGTFQTLASIVLPAFTIHSVVKHSAHLFSKFKSPRMRIAGPTAAGLLTVPLLPFLFDHPVETVVERLFDAVEYRIAALRGDPLAKEMLDKGSLLRGYYVPTADNPKELGVSPTLAAQLAILGVGVDLVHMPRMLQLVSRHAQRLQRMPHKPLGSLATLQPLNEKKEQHAWLETSAQHFARRTLAKAEMDAFLGMHCHTHDERMRFLATRWAVKEAVYKAVYPHLHLYATDISYTHTFQKPLVALARQRAFRNAHGSCATSVAEALQLHASVSHDADYVVASIVAETMHPPSCE
;
A
#
# COMPACT_ATOMS: atom_id res chain seq x y z
N MET A 1 35.43 -30.31 29.34
CA MET A 1 35.10 -29.72 28.02
C MET A 1 33.71 -30.20 27.62
N ASP A 2 33.44 -31.49 27.79
CA ASP A 2 32.15 -32.11 27.47
C ASP A 2 30.98 -31.57 28.33
N ASP A 3 31.17 -31.34 29.64
CA ASP A 3 30.12 -30.77 30.51
C ASP A 3 29.67 -29.34 30.13
N ILE A 4 30.53 -28.55 29.48
CA ILE A 4 30.18 -27.19 29.03
C ILE A 4 29.42 -27.25 27.70
N VAL A 5 29.73 -28.21 26.85
CA VAL A 5 29.05 -28.42 25.58
C VAL A 5 27.62 -28.90 25.82
N ASP A 6 27.41 -29.82 26.77
CA ASP A 6 26.08 -30.28 27.15
C ASP A 6 25.21 -29.17 27.76
N LEU A 7 25.79 -28.29 28.58
CA LEU A 7 25.07 -27.16 29.18
C LEU A 7 24.66 -26.09 28.14
N VAL A 8 25.51 -25.87 27.12
CA VAL A 8 25.21 -24.97 26.01
C VAL A 8 24.14 -25.58 25.08
N GLN A 9 24.15 -26.90 24.90
CA GLN A 9 23.16 -27.62 24.11
C GLN A 9 21.79 -27.59 24.81
N GLU A 10 21.74 -27.84 26.12
CA GLU A 10 20.52 -27.81 26.93
C GLU A 10 19.91 -26.40 26.99
N HIS A 11 20.75 -25.35 27.06
CA HIS A 11 20.30 -23.96 26.99
C HIS A 11 19.77 -23.58 25.59
N HIS A 12 20.35 -24.13 24.51
CA HIS A 12 19.83 -23.94 23.14
C HIS A 12 18.50 -24.66 22.94
N GLU A 13 18.32 -25.86 23.49
CA GLU A 13 17.06 -26.61 23.42
C GLU A 13 15.96 -25.92 24.23
N GLN A 14 16.26 -25.39 25.43
CA GLN A 14 15.31 -24.59 26.20
C GLN A 14 14.94 -23.27 25.50
N SER A 15 15.92 -22.59 24.90
CA SER A 15 15.69 -21.32 24.17
C SER A 15 14.86 -21.56 22.91
N ALA A 16 15.12 -22.65 22.17
CA ALA A 16 14.35 -23.05 21.00
C ALA A 16 12.89 -23.38 21.35
N HIS A 17 12.63 -23.98 22.52
CA HIS A 17 11.28 -24.30 22.98
C HIS A 17 10.49 -23.06 23.46
N VAL A 18 11.19 -22.03 23.96
CA VAL A 18 10.59 -20.72 24.30
C VAL A 18 10.21 -19.94 23.03
N ASP A 19 11.07 -19.94 22.02
CA ASP A 19 10.82 -19.30 20.71
C ASP A 19 9.69 -20.00 19.93
N GLU A 20 9.55 -21.32 20.05
CA GLU A 20 8.45 -22.06 19.41
C GLU A 20 7.09 -21.77 20.08
N SER A 21 7.07 -21.55 21.40
CA SER A 21 5.88 -21.12 22.15
C SER A 21 5.51 -19.69 21.82
N LEU A 22 6.46 -18.75 21.86
CA LEU A 22 6.25 -17.36 21.44
C LEU A 22 5.81 -17.27 19.97
N GLY A 23 6.40 -18.09 19.08
CA GLY A 23 6.05 -18.19 17.66
C GLY A 23 4.58 -18.58 17.41
N ARG A 24 3.99 -19.42 18.27
CA ARG A 24 2.57 -19.78 18.19
C ARG A 24 1.69 -18.63 18.67
N TYR A 25 2.03 -17.99 19.79
CA TYR A 25 1.30 -16.82 20.27
C TYR A 25 1.41 -15.63 19.32
N THR A 26 2.57 -15.39 18.70
CA THR A 26 2.75 -14.36 17.67
C THR A 26 1.95 -14.68 16.41
N ALA A 27 1.86 -15.94 16.00
CA ALA A 27 0.98 -16.33 14.89
C ALA A 27 -0.51 -16.08 15.21
N TYR A 28 -0.95 -16.34 16.45
CA TYR A 28 -2.32 -16.01 16.89
C TYR A 28 -2.54 -14.50 17.00
N THR A 29 -1.58 -13.72 17.50
CA THR A 29 -1.72 -12.26 17.56
C THR A 29 -1.66 -11.62 16.18
N VAL A 30 -0.85 -12.13 15.25
CA VAL A 30 -0.83 -11.69 13.84
C VAL A 30 -2.15 -12.04 13.16
N ARG A 31 -2.70 -13.23 13.38
CA ARG A 31 -4.03 -13.61 12.84
C ARG A 31 -5.14 -12.80 13.48
N LEU A 32 -5.09 -12.56 14.78
CA LEU A 32 -6.06 -11.72 15.49
C LEU A 32 -5.96 -10.28 15.02
N LYS A 33 -4.76 -9.72 14.87
CA LYS A 33 -4.53 -8.38 14.30
C LYS A 33 -5.02 -8.28 12.85
N THR A 34 -4.81 -9.33 12.05
CA THR A 34 -5.32 -9.41 10.67
C THR A 34 -6.84 -9.51 10.63
N LEU A 35 -7.43 -10.28 11.54
CA LEU A 35 -8.88 -10.45 11.64
C LEU A 35 -9.52 -9.17 12.18
N VAL A 36 -8.95 -8.55 13.21
CA VAL A 36 -9.38 -7.27 13.76
C VAL A 36 -9.21 -6.15 12.73
N SER A 37 -8.12 -6.08 11.96
CA SER A 37 -7.95 -5.04 10.93
C SER A 37 -8.83 -5.26 9.69
N SER A 38 -9.16 -6.52 9.39
CA SER A 38 -10.08 -6.86 8.30
C SER A 38 -11.53 -6.68 8.71
N VAL A 39 -11.87 -6.96 9.98
CA VAL A 39 -13.22 -6.87 10.56
C VAL A 39 -13.53 -5.47 11.09
N SER A 40 -12.53 -4.65 11.46
CA SER A 40 -12.73 -3.30 11.98
C SER A 40 -13.56 -2.43 11.04
N ARG A 41 -13.31 -2.52 9.73
CA ARG A 41 -14.13 -1.85 8.71
C ARG A 41 -15.57 -2.36 8.68
N TYR A 42 -15.80 -3.65 8.92
CA TYR A 42 -17.15 -4.24 8.96
C TYR A 42 -17.92 -3.92 10.25
N ILE A 43 -17.22 -3.67 11.36
CA ILE A 43 -17.83 -3.26 12.64
C ILE A 43 -18.48 -1.88 12.51
N ALA A 44 -17.90 -0.97 11.73
CA ALA A 44 -18.52 0.34 11.46
C ALA A 44 -19.92 0.20 10.82
N TYR A 45 -20.09 -0.79 9.92
CA TYR A 45 -21.35 -1.08 9.23
C TYR A 45 -22.36 -1.87 10.09
N SER A 46 -22.13 -2.06 11.39
CA SER A 46 -23.12 -2.69 12.27
C SER A 46 -24.44 -1.92 12.29
N SER A 47 -24.38 -0.59 12.29
CA SER A 47 -25.55 0.29 12.21
C SER A 47 -26.32 0.10 10.90
N ASP A 48 -25.64 -0.03 9.76
CA ASP A 48 -26.24 -0.28 8.45
C ASP A 48 -27.00 -1.61 8.39
N VAL A 49 -26.40 -2.65 8.97
CA VAL A 49 -27.06 -3.96 9.13
C VAL A 49 -28.28 -3.80 10.04
N GLY A 50 -28.14 -3.13 11.18
CA GLY A 50 -29.25 -2.82 12.09
C GLY A 50 -30.42 -2.12 11.39
N GLU A 51 -30.12 -1.15 10.52
CA GLU A 51 -31.12 -0.45 9.70
C GLU A 51 -31.83 -1.35 8.70
N ALA A 52 -31.09 -2.22 8.00
CA ALA A 52 -31.69 -3.17 7.06
C ALA A 52 -32.65 -4.15 7.76
N PHE A 53 -32.33 -4.55 8.99
CA PHE A 53 -33.13 -5.47 9.79
C PHE A 53 -34.27 -4.81 10.57
N ARG A 54 -34.53 -3.49 10.46
CA ARG A 54 -35.64 -2.80 11.15
C ARG A 54 -37.01 -3.52 11.10
N PRO A 55 -37.45 -4.12 9.98
CA PRO A 55 -38.73 -4.82 9.91
C PRO A 55 -38.80 -6.10 10.78
N LEU A 56 -37.65 -6.66 11.14
CA LEU A 56 -37.49 -7.95 11.82
C LEU A 56 -36.91 -7.82 13.23
N ALA A 57 -36.11 -6.79 13.48
CA ALA A 57 -35.39 -6.57 14.72
C ALA A 57 -36.20 -5.75 15.72
N ARG A 58 -35.98 -6.01 17.01
CA ARG A 58 -36.53 -5.17 18.08
C ARG A 58 -35.79 -3.82 18.09
N PRO A 59 -36.46 -2.68 18.42
CA PRO A 59 -35.84 -1.35 18.35
C PRO A 59 -34.49 -1.24 19.10
N PHE A 60 -34.38 -1.89 20.26
CA PHE A 60 -33.14 -1.93 21.05
C PHE A 60 -31.94 -2.50 20.27
N VAL A 61 -32.14 -3.48 19.39
CA VAL A 61 -31.05 -4.09 18.60
C VAL A 61 -30.46 -3.06 17.63
N VAL A 62 -31.31 -2.25 17.01
CA VAL A 62 -30.88 -1.16 16.12
C VAL A 62 -30.13 -0.10 16.91
N THR A 63 -30.65 0.31 18.07
CA THR A 63 -29.97 1.26 18.96
C THR A 63 -28.61 0.74 19.44
N ALA A 64 -28.51 -0.54 19.80
CA ALA A 64 -27.25 -1.17 20.18
C ALA A 64 -26.24 -1.19 19.02
N ALA A 65 -26.72 -1.47 17.79
CA ALA A 65 -25.88 -1.45 16.59
C ALA A 65 -25.31 -0.04 16.29
N TYR A 66 -26.08 1.01 16.53
CA TYR A 66 -25.57 2.39 16.51
C TYR A 66 -24.56 2.66 17.62
N GLY A 67 -24.78 2.14 18.83
CA GLY A 67 -23.83 2.26 19.94
C GLY A 67 -22.45 1.68 19.59
N ILE A 68 -22.43 0.54 18.89
CA ILE A 68 -21.19 -0.09 18.40
C ILE A 68 -20.50 0.79 17.36
N SER A 69 -21.23 1.33 16.38
CA SER A 69 -20.67 2.24 15.37
C SER A 69 -20.11 3.53 15.98
N TRP A 70 -20.80 4.12 16.96
CA TRP A 70 -20.30 5.30 17.68
C TRP A 70 -19.04 4.99 18.48
N ALA A 71 -19.01 3.88 19.22
CA ALA A 71 -17.83 3.45 19.96
C ALA A 71 -16.62 3.26 19.05
N TYR A 72 -16.84 2.73 17.83
CA TYR A 72 -15.80 2.61 16.81
C TYR A 72 -15.26 3.98 16.39
N ILE A 73 -16.12 4.93 16.01
CA ILE A 73 -15.69 6.28 15.61
C ILE A 73 -14.93 6.99 16.73
N PHE A 74 -15.43 6.93 17.97
CA PHE A 74 -14.74 7.56 19.11
C PHE A 74 -13.37 6.92 19.34
N THR A 75 -13.26 5.60 19.14
CA THR A 75 -11.98 4.90 19.25
C THR A 75 -11.01 5.30 18.13
N ASP A 76 -11.48 5.40 16.88
CA ASP A 76 -10.68 5.80 15.73
C ASP A 76 -10.17 7.25 15.85
N VAL A 77 -11.07 8.18 16.15
CA VAL A 77 -10.73 9.59 16.37
C VAL A 77 -9.83 9.75 17.60
N GLY A 78 -10.14 9.04 18.69
CA GLY A 78 -9.33 9.07 19.91
C GLY A 78 -7.92 8.54 19.71
N TYR A 79 -7.78 7.40 19.02
CA TYR A 79 -6.48 6.80 18.71
C TYR A 79 -5.63 7.69 17.82
N THR A 80 -6.24 8.30 16.79
CA THR A 80 -5.54 9.18 15.86
C THR A 80 -5.11 10.49 16.53
N CYS A 81 -5.92 11.05 17.42
CA CYS A 81 -5.53 12.18 18.26
C CYS A 81 -4.41 11.81 19.24
N TRP A 82 -4.47 10.63 19.86
CA TRP A 82 -3.42 10.14 20.76
C TRP A 82 -2.08 9.95 20.04
N GLN A 83 -2.12 9.41 18.82
CA GLN A 83 -0.95 9.27 17.96
C GLN A 83 -0.39 10.64 17.54
N ALA A 84 -1.25 11.55 17.05
CA ALA A 84 -0.85 12.90 16.68
C ALA A 84 -0.27 13.72 17.85
N ALA A 85 -0.66 13.41 19.09
CA ALA A 85 -0.09 14.01 20.29
C ALA A 85 1.31 13.47 20.63
N GLN A 86 1.66 12.26 20.20
CA GLN A 86 2.95 11.61 20.47
C GLN A 86 4.03 11.98 19.44
N ASP A 87 3.64 12.19 18.18
CA ASP A 87 4.56 12.40 17.06
C ASP A 87 5.08 13.86 16.92
N ARG A 88 4.96 14.73 17.95
CA ARG A 88 5.28 16.17 17.82
C ARG A 88 6.35 16.69 18.78
N GLU A 89 7.22 17.56 18.24
CA GLU A 89 8.44 18.04 18.91
C GLU A 89 8.42 19.52 19.39
N HIS A 90 7.54 20.47 18.98
CA HIS A 90 7.46 21.81 19.64
C HIS A 90 6.25 22.74 19.27
N ASP A 91 5.86 23.61 20.23
CA ASP A 91 5.27 24.98 20.17
C ASP A 91 3.84 25.36 19.64
N SER A 92 2.90 24.43 19.41
CA SER A 92 1.48 24.79 19.11
C SER A 92 0.55 24.57 20.33
N PRO A 93 -0.58 25.32 20.49
CA PRO A 93 -1.56 25.02 21.52
C PRO A 93 -2.25 23.68 21.23
N LEU A 94 -1.73 22.63 21.87
CA LEU A 94 -2.07 21.21 21.69
C LEU A 94 -3.57 20.93 21.58
N ALA A 95 -4.38 21.63 22.36
CA ALA A 95 -5.84 21.44 22.36
C ALA A 95 -6.51 21.89 21.05
N ALA A 96 -6.04 22.97 20.41
CA ALA A 96 -6.67 23.52 19.22
C ALA A 96 -6.41 22.67 17.98
N ASP A 97 -5.16 22.24 17.78
CA ASP A 97 -4.76 21.41 16.64
C ASP A 97 -5.36 20.01 16.72
N LEU A 98 -5.32 19.38 17.91
CA LEU A 98 -5.96 18.08 18.13
C LEU A 98 -7.48 18.18 18.00
N ALA A 99 -8.09 19.25 18.50
CA ALA A 99 -9.53 19.48 18.30
C ALA A 99 -9.86 19.67 16.81
N TRP A 100 -9.00 20.32 16.03
CA TRP A 100 -9.19 20.49 14.60
C TRP A 100 -9.10 19.15 13.85
N ILE A 101 -8.07 18.34 14.15
CA ILE A 101 -7.91 16.99 13.59
C ILE A 101 -9.11 16.11 13.97
N ALA A 102 -9.53 16.15 15.23
CA ALA A 102 -10.69 15.41 15.73
C ALA A 102 -11.99 15.86 15.04
N ALA A 103 -12.17 17.16 14.85
CA ALA A 103 -13.34 17.72 14.19
C ALA A 103 -13.39 17.33 12.70
N ARG A 104 -12.29 17.50 11.97
CA ARG A 104 -12.20 17.16 10.55
C ARG A 104 -12.42 15.65 10.33
N ARG A 105 -11.74 14.79 11.09
CA ARG A 105 -11.93 13.33 11.01
C ARG A 105 -13.29 12.87 11.51
N GLY A 106 -13.73 13.38 12.65
CA GLY A 106 -15.00 12.99 13.27
C GLY A 106 -16.21 13.38 12.41
N THR A 107 -16.19 14.55 11.78
CA THR A 107 -17.27 14.97 10.87
C THR A 107 -17.32 14.10 9.62
N PHE A 108 -16.18 13.83 8.98
CA PHE A 108 -16.12 12.92 7.85
C PHE A 108 -16.62 11.53 8.22
N GLN A 109 -16.07 10.92 9.29
CA GLN A 109 -16.46 9.59 9.73
C GLN A 109 -17.93 9.48 10.11
N THR A 110 -18.49 10.50 10.77
CA THR A 110 -19.91 10.50 11.16
C THR A 110 -20.81 10.60 9.94
N LEU A 111 -20.49 11.47 8.98
CA LEU A 111 -21.30 11.69 7.79
C LEU A 111 -21.22 10.52 6.81
N ALA A 112 -20.01 10.09 6.47
CA ALA A 112 -19.75 9.05 5.49
C ALA A 112 -20.14 7.66 6.01
N SER A 113 -19.89 7.35 7.29
CA SER A 113 -20.03 5.99 7.81
C SER A 113 -21.32 5.73 8.60
N ILE A 114 -22.08 6.77 8.98
CA ILE A 114 -23.29 6.59 9.79
C ILE A 114 -24.48 7.33 9.19
N VAL A 115 -24.41 8.66 9.04
CA VAL A 115 -25.61 9.47 8.77
C VAL A 115 -26.18 9.19 7.37
N LEU A 116 -25.36 9.29 6.34
CA LEU A 116 -25.81 9.13 4.95
C LEU A 116 -26.16 7.68 4.59
N PRO A 117 -25.33 6.67 4.95
CA PRO A 117 -25.69 5.26 4.80
C PRO A 117 -27.00 4.90 5.50
N ALA A 118 -27.14 5.26 6.79
CA ALA A 118 -28.34 4.94 7.55
C ALA A 118 -29.59 5.57 6.96
N PHE A 119 -29.54 6.85 6.59
CA PHE A 119 -30.67 7.53 5.97
C PHE A 119 -31.09 6.85 4.65
N THR A 120 -30.10 6.43 3.86
CA THR A 120 -30.31 5.74 2.58
C THR A 120 -30.95 4.37 2.80
N ILE A 121 -30.38 3.55 3.68
CA ILE A 121 -30.89 2.21 3.99
C ILE A 121 -32.30 2.32 4.59
N HIS A 122 -32.51 3.24 5.54
CA HIS A 122 -33.82 3.50 6.11
C HIS A 122 -34.85 3.83 5.02
N SER A 123 -34.49 4.71 4.09
CA SER A 123 -35.35 5.10 2.97
C SER A 123 -35.63 3.91 2.05
N VAL A 124 -34.62 3.12 1.68
CA VAL A 124 -34.78 1.92 0.84
C VAL A 124 -35.69 0.90 1.51
N VAL A 125 -35.46 0.59 2.78
CA VAL A 125 -36.27 -0.36 3.56
C VAL A 125 -37.72 0.13 3.68
N LYS A 126 -37.94 1.42 3.95
CA LYS A 126 -39.28 2.01 4.07
C LYS A 126 -40.07 1.96 2.75
N HIS A 127 -39.45 2.38 1.65
CA HIS A 127 -40.13 2.38 0.34
C HIS A 127 -40.33 0.95 -0.19
N SER A 128 -39.35 0.07 0.01
CA SER A 128 -39.48 -1.35 -0.37
C SER A 128 -40.53 -2.07 0.48
N ALA A 129 -40.67 -1.78 1.78
CA ALA A 129 -41.75 -2.31 2.62
C ALA A 129 -43.14 -1.99 2.07
N HIS A 130 -43.34 -0.78 1.56
CA HIS A 130 -44.60 -0.41 0.91
C HIS A 130 -44.85 -1.24 -0.36
N LEU A 131 -43.82 -1.48 -1.18
CA LEU A 131 -43.93 -2.30 -2.39
C LEU A 131 -44.17 -3.79 -2.08
N PHE A 132 -43.42 -4.36 -1.13
CA PHE A 132 -43.48 -5.76 -0.75
C PHE A 132 -44.74 -6.14 0.04
N SER A 133 -45.44 -5.16 0.62
CA SER A 133 -46.74 -5.35 1.28
C SER A 133 -47.81 -5.96 0.36
N LYS A 134 -47.70 -5.71 -0.96
CA LYS A 134 -48.66 -6.15 -1.98
C LYS A 134 -48.52 -7.62 -2.40
N PHE A 135 -47.45 -8.31 -1.99
CA PHE A 135 -47.23 -9.71 -2.37
C PHE A 135 -48.06 -10.67 -1.51
N LYS A 136 -48.59 -11.72 -2.14
CA LYS A 136 -49.39 -12.76 -1.46
C LYS A 136 -48.56 -13.59 -0.48
N SER A 137 -47.28 -13.84 -0.76
CA SER A 137 -46.42 -14.68 0.09
C SER A 137 -45.97 -13.94 1.37
N PRO A 138 -46.20 -14.50 2.57
CA PRO A 138 -45.78 -13.88 3.84
C PRO A 138 -44.26 -13.71 3.95
N ARG A 139 -43.48 -14.68 3.43
CA ARG A 139 -42.01 -14.65 3.48
C ARG A 139 -41.42 -13.46 2.72
N MET A 140 -41.91 -13.17 1.51
CA MET A 140 -41.42 -12.01 0.74
C MET A 140 -41.87 -10.68 1.35
N ARG A 141 -43.04 -10.64 2.01
CA ARG A 141 -43.53 -9.43 2.68
C ARG A 141 -42.64 -9.00 3.83
N ILE A 142 -42.11 -9.98 4.56
CA ILE A 142 -41.29 -9.77 5.75
C ILE A 142 -39.81 -9.63 5.38
N ALA A 143 -39.28 -10.54 4.54
CA ALA A 143 -37.86 -10.58 4.19
C ALA A 143 -37.47 -9.66 3.03
N GLY A 144 -38.41 -9.30 2.15
CA GLY A 144 -38.14 -8.48 0.95
C GLY A 144 -37.52 -7.13 1.26
N PRO A 145 -38.06 -6.34 2.21
CA PRO A 145 -37.51 -5.03 2.55
C PRO A 145 -36.11 -5.10 3.16
N THR A 146 -35.86 -6.10 4.02
CA THR A 146 -34.55 -6.34 4.62
C THR A 146 -33.52 -6.79 3.60
N ALA A 147 -33.89 -7.67 2.66
CA ALA A 147 -33.02 -8.08 1.57
C ALA A 147 -32.64 -6.89 0.67
N ALA A 148 -33.60 -5.99 0.38
CA ALA A 148 -33.33 -4.77 -0.39
C ALA A 148 -32.36 -3.83 0.33
N GLY A 149 -32.53 -3.63 1.64
CA GLY A 149 -31.60 -2.86 2.47
C GLY A 149 -30.18 -3.43 2.46
N LEU A 150 -30.02 -4.74 2.70
CA LEU A 150 -28.71 -5.42 2.71
C LEU A 150 -28.00 -5.39 1.36
N LEU A 151 -28.75 -5.53 0.25
CA LEU A 151 -28.18 -5.44 -1.10
C LEU A 151 -27.68 -4.03 -1.44
N THR A 152 -28.12 -3.01 -0.71
CA THR A 152 -27.69 -1.63 -0.92
C THR A 152 -26.34 -1.36 -0.25
N VAL A 153 -26.01 -2.05 0.84
CA VAL A 153 -24.79 -1.80 1.65
C VAL A 153 -23.48 -1.80 0.82
N PRO A 154 -23.22 -2.76 -0.09
CA PRO A 154 -21.98 -2.76 -0.90
C PRO A 154 -21.83 -1.57 -1.85
N LEU A 155 -22.93 -0.87 -2.17
CA LEU A 155 -22.96 0.25 -3.11
C LEU A 155 -22.69 1.60 -2.42
N LEU A 156 -22.93 1.70 -1.11
CA LEU A 156 -22.86 2.96 -0.36
C LEU A 156 -21.47 3.63 -0.36
N PRO A 157 -20.35 2.90 -0.19
CA PRO A 157 -19.02 3.51 -0.23
C PRO A 157 -18.72 4.22 -1.57
N PHE A 158 -19.14 3.62 -2.68
CA PHE A 158 -18.96 4.21 -4.01
C PHE A 158 -19.84 5.44 -4.24
N LEU A 159 -20.98 5.54 -3.55
CA LEU A 159 -21.92 6.65 -3.71
C LEU A 159 -21.54 7.86 -2.84
N PHE A 160 -21.03 7.64 -1.63
CA PHE A 160 -20.89 8.69 -0.64
C PHE A 160 -19.45 9.05 -0.27
N ASP A 161 -18.50 8.11 -0.25
CA ASP A 161 -17.18 8.37 0.36
C ASP A 161 -16.46 9.56 -0.30
N HIS A 162 -16.27 9.51 -1.62
CA HIS A 162 -15.56 10.56 -2.37
C HIS A 162 -16.29 11.92 -2.39
N PRO A 163 -17.61 12.03 -2.68
CA PRO A 163 -18.27 13.33 -2.67
C PRO A 163 -18.34 13.95 -1.27
N VAL A 164 -18.52 13.14 -0.22
CA VAL A 164 -18.55 13.62 1.16
C VAL A 164 -17.17 14.10 1.57
N GLU A 165 -16.11 13.36 1.27
CA GLU A 165 -14.71 13.76 1.51
C GLU A 165 -14.44 15.13 0.90
N THR A 166 -14.74 15.27 -0.39
CA THR A 166 -14.53 16.51 -1.13
C THR A 166 -15.29 17.69 -0.51
N VAL A 167 -16.52 17.48 -0.05
CA VAL A 167 -17.34 18.54 0.57
C VAL A 167 -16.83 18.90 1.96
N VAL A 168 -16.52 17.90 2.79
CA VAL A 168 -16.01 18.10 4.16
C VAL A 168 -14.67 18.82 4.09
N GLU A 169 -13.74 18.36 3.27
CA GLU A 169 -12.42 19.01 3.10
C GLU A 169 -12.57 20.46 2.67
N ARG A 170 -13.34 20.74 1.61
CA ARG A 170 -13.58 22.10 1.13
C ARG A 170 -14.17 23.01 2.20
N LEU A 171 -15.09 22.51 3.01
CA LEU A 171 -15.71 23.28 4.08
C LEU A 171 -14.71 23.60 5.18
N PHE A 172 -13.94 22.61 5.63
CA PHE A 172 -12.93 22.81 6.66
C PHE A 172 -11.81 23.73 6.17
N ASP A 173 -11.35 23.57 4.94
CA ASP A 173 -10.33 24.44 4.33
C ASP A 173 -10.84 25.87 4.20
N ALA A 174 -12.08 26.06 3.74
CA ALA A 174 -12.69 27.38 3.67
C ALA A 174 -12.80 28.06 5.05
N VAL A 175 -13.07 27.29 6.11
CA VAL A 175 -13.07 27.79 7.50
C VAL A 175 -11.65 28.14 7.95
N GLU A 176 -10.67 27.29 7.65
CA GLU A 176 -9.26 27.49 8.00
C GLU A 176 -8.70 28.76 7.35
N TYR A 177 -8.92 28.95 6.04
CA TYR A 177 -8.53 30.16 5.31
C TYR A 177 -9.21 31.42 5.87
N ARG A 178 -10.49 31.34 6.25
CA ARG A 178 -11.19 32.48 6.88
C ARG A 178 -10.60 32.83 8.24
N ILE A 179 -10.28 31.83 9.07
CA ILE A 179 -9.63 32.05 10.37
C ILE A 179 -8.23 32.63 10.18
N ALA A 180 -7.45 32.14 9.21
CA ALA A 180 -6.12 32.65 8.88
C ALA A 180 -6.17 34.10 8.36
N ALA A 181 -7.12 34.42 7.48
CA ALA A 181 -7.33 35.80 7.02
C ALA A 181 -7.73 36.75 8.15
N LEU A 182 -8.57 36.30 9.09
CA LEU A 182 -8.92 37.08 10.29
C LEU A 182 -7.74 37.28 11.25
N ARG A 183 -6.77 36.36 11.27
CA ARG A 183 -5.50 36.49 12.02
C ARG A 183 -4.46 37.38 11.32
N GLY A 184 -4.77 37.89 10.13
CA GLY A 184 -3.93 38.87 9.43
C GLY A 184 -2.96 38.28 8.41
N ASP A 185 -3.12 37.02 7.99
CA ASP A 185 -2.29 36.42 6.94
C ASP A 185 -2.64 37.01 5.55
N PRO A 186 -1.70 37.73 4.89
CA PRO A 186 -1.96 38.37 3.61
C PRO A 186 -2.18 37.37 2.47
N LEU A 187 -1.56 36.18 2.52
CA LEU A 187 -1.67 35.15 1.50
C LEU A 187 -3.06 34.49 1.53
N ALA A 188 -3.56 34.20 2.73
CA ALA A 188 -4.90 33.63 2.92
C ALA A 188 -5.99 34.58 2.43
N LYS A 189 -5.81 35.89 2.65
CA LYS A 189 -6.73 36.94 2.19
C LYS A 189 -6.76 37.06 0.66
N GLU A 190 -5.60 36.99 0.01
CA GLU A 190 -5.49 36.99 -1.45
C GLU A 190 -6.09 35.72 -2.08
N MET A 191 -5.89 34.56 -1.47
CA MET A 191 -6.48 33.28 -1.90
C MET A 191 -8.02 33.27 -1.82
N LEU A 192 -8.57 33.88 -0.75
CA LEU A 192 -10.00 34.09 -0.57
C LEU A 192 -10.59 35.03 -1.63
N ASP A 193 -9.93 36.16 -1.90
CA ASP A 193 -10.39 37.17 -2.86
C ASP A 193 -10.32 36.68 -4.32
N LYS A 194 -9.34 35.82 -4.66
CA LYS A 194 -9.21 35.21 -6.00
C LYS A 194 -10.19 34.06 -6.28
N GLY A 195 -11.02 33.67 -5.31
CA GLY A 195 -11.97 32.56 -5.47
C GLY A 195 -11.31 31.18 -5.63
N SER A 196 -10.03 31.07 -5.26
CA SER A 196 -9.21 29.85 -5.40
C SER A 196 -9.47 28.83 -4.29
N LEU A 197 -10.69 28.79 -3.75
CA LEU A 197 -11.12 27.76 -2.79
C LEU A 197 -11.65 26.50 -3.49
N LEU A 198 -11.89 26.58 -4.80
CA LEU A 198 -12.50 25.49 -5.59
C LEU A 198 -11.48 24.59 -6.31
N ARG A 199 -10.19 24.89 -6.25
CA ARG A 199 -9.13 24.12 -6.92
C ARG A 199 -8.10 23.73 -5.88
N GLY A 200 -8.07 22.43 -5.55
CA GLY A 200 -7.23 21.86 -4.49
C GLY A 200 -5.75 22.21 -4.66
N TYR A 201 -4.99 22.02 -3.57
CA TYR A 201 -3.55 22.24 -3.41
C TYR A 201 -2.74 22.22 -4.72
N TYR A 202 -2.75 23.34 -5.44
CA TYR A 202 -1.73 23.63 -6.44
C TYR A 202 -0.64 24.36 -5.68
N VAL A 203 0.49 23.66 -5.45
CA VAL A 203 1.74 24.36 -5.19
C VAL A 203 1.93 25.31 -6.37
N PRO A 204 2.03 26.63 -6.17
CA PRO A 204 2.34 27.54 -7.26
C PRO A 204 3.68 27.08 -7.82
N THR A 205 3.69 26.55 -9.04
CA THR A 205 4.93 26.47 -9.80
C THR A 205 5.42 27.89 -9.91
N ALA A 206 6.60 28.18 -9.35
CA ALA A 206 7.15 29.52 -9.34
C ALA A 206 7.31 30.00 -10.79
N ASP A 207 6.41 30.87 -11.24
CA ASP A 207 6.50 31.52 -12.56
C ASP A 207 7.69 32.49 -12.64
N ASN A 208 8.35 32.75 -11.50
CA ASN A 208 9.55 33.59 -11.41
C ASN A 208 10.71 32.86 -10.72
N PRO A 209 11.75 32.42 -11.46
CA PRO A 209 12.93 31.73 -10.91
C PRO A 209 13.81 32.60 -9.99
N LYS A 210 13.42 33.84 -9.71
CA LYS A 210 14.15 34.77 -8.82
C LYS A 210 13.77 34.65 -7.34
N GLU A 211 12.62 34.05 -7.01
CA GLU A 211 12.15 33.98 -5.62
C GLU A 211 12.85 32.90 -4.77
N LEU A 212 13.56 31.95 -5.38
CA LEU A 212 14.18 30.83 -4.66
C LEU A 212 15.67 31.01 -4.32
N GLY A 213 16.32 32.11 -4.73
CA GLY A 213 17.76 32.31 -4.48
C GLY A 213 18.69 31.28 -5.13
N VAL A 214 18.17 30.37 -5.95
CA VAL A 214 18.95 29.35 -6.68
C VAL A 214 19.35 29.92 -8.04
N SER A 215 20.65 29.93 -8.35
CA SER A 215 21.12 30.47 -9.63
C SER A 215 20.52 29.69 -10.81
N PRO A 216 19.95 30.36 -11.83
CA PRO A 216 19.26 29.72 -12.94
C PRO A 216 20.20 28.82 -13.78
N THR A 217 21.51 29.07 -13.73
CA THR A 217 22.53 28.24 -14.37
C THR A 217 22.71 26.87 -13.72
N LEU A 218 22.51 26.74 -12.40
CA LEU A 218 22.61 25.47 -11.67
C LEU A 218 21.32 24.66 -11.80
N ALA A 219 20.17 25.34 -11.76
CA ALA A 219 18.86 24.74 -12.03
C ALA A 219 18.73 24.29 -13.51
N ALA A 220 19.38 24.97 -14.45
CA ALA A 220 19.45 24.55 -15.85
C ALA A 220 20.45 23.39 -16.11
N GLN A 221 21.43 23.19 -15.23
CA GLN A 221 22.43 22.11 -15.33
C GLN A 221 21.93 20.77 -14.77
N LEU A 222 20.94 20.79 -13.87
CA LEU A 222 20.40 19.61 -13.21
C LEU A 222 18.87 19.66 -13.25
N ALA A 223 18.27 19.10 -14.30
CA ALA A 223 16.84 18.88 -14.35
C ALA A 223 16.53 17.52 -13.72
N ILE A 224 15.77 17.50 -12.62
CA ILE A 224 15.25 16.25 -12.07
C ILE A 224 14.20 15.72 -13.06
N LEU A 225 14.48 14.57 -13.66
CA LEU A 225 13.56 13.88 -14.55
C LEU A 225 12.39 13.27 -13.78
N GLY A 226 12.68 12.73 -12.60
CA GLY A 226 11.67 12.18 -11.71
C GLY A 226 12.25 11.47 -10.50
N VAL A 227 11.36 11.11 -9.58
CA VAL A 227 11.68 10.35 -8.37
C VAL A 227 10.81 9.11 -8.34
N GLY A 228 11.38 7.98 -7.94
CA GLY A 228 10.67 6.72 -7.83
C GLY A 228 11.01 6.03 -6.53
N VAL A 229 9.97 5.54 -5.85
CA VAL A 229 10.09 4.80 -4.59
C VAL A 229 9.34 3.47 -4.73
N ASP A 230 9.95 2.40 -4.23
CA ASP A 230 9.34 1.08 -4.18
C ASP A 230 9.60 0.35 -2.86
N LEU A 231 8.63 -0.46 -2.45
CA LEU A 231 8.66 -1.27 -1.23
C LEU A 231 8.24 -2.71 -1.56
N VAL A 232 9.10 -3.66 -1.21
CA VAL A 232 8.87 -5.09 -1.44
C VAL A 232 8.74 -5.82 -0.10
N HIS A 233 7.63 -6.56 0.05
CA HIS A 233 7.41 -7.47 1.17
C HIS A 233 7.86 -8.90 0.80
N MET A 234 8.93 -9.36 1.44
CA MET A 234 9.65 -10.60 1.13
C MET A 234 8.76 -11.87 1.22
N PRO A 235 7.98 -12.10 2.30
CA PRO A 235 7.06 -13.23 2.38
C PRO A 235 6.04 -13.29 1.23
N ARG A 236 5.55 -12.13 0.77
CA ARG A 236 4.60 -12.06 -0.34
C ARG A 236 5.28 -12.42 -1.67
N MET A 237 6.52 -11.99 -1.86
CA MET A 237 7.31 -12.35 -3.04
C MET A 237 7.59 -13.86 -3.07
N LEU A 238 7.92 -14.45 -1.92
CA LEU A 238 8.07 -15.91 -1.79
C LEU A 238 6.78 -16.66 -2.15
N GLN A 239 5.62 -16.19 -1.67
CA GLN A 239 4.31 -16.75 -2.04
C GLN A 239 3.99 -16.61 -3.53
N LEU A 240 4.51 -15.60 -4.21
CA LEU A 240 4.34 -15.44 -5.66
C LEU A 240 5.21 -16.42 -6.43
N VAL A 241 6.49 -16.53 -6.06
CA VAL A 241 7.43 -17.49 -6.65
C VAL A 241 6.92 -18.92 -6.44
N SER A 242 6.39 -19.23 -5.26
CA SER A 242 5.86 -20.56 -4.96
C SER A 242 4.60 -20.91 -5.73
N ARG A 243 3.66 -19.97 -5.87
CA ARG A 243 2.46 -20.18 -6.71
C ARG A 243 2.81 -20.36 -8.18
N HIS A 244 3.81 -19.64 -8.67
CA HIS A 244 4.28 -19.78 -10.05
C HIS A 244 4.92 -21.16 -10.28
N ALA A 245 5.72 -21.63 -9.31
CA ALA A 245 6.28 -22.98 -9.31
C ALA A 245 5.22 -24.07 -9.48
N GLN A 246 4.16 -24.00 -8.66
CA GLN A 246 3.07 -24.96 -8.66
C GLN A 246 2.32 -25.00 -10.00
N ARG A 247 2.25 -23.88 -10.72
CA ARG A 247 1.63 -23.83 -12.07
C ARG A 247 2.48 -24.53 -13.12
N LEU A 248 3.81 -24.37 -13.06
CA LEU A 248 4.73 -25.04 -13.98
C LEU A 248 4.72 -26.57 -13.80
N GLN A 249 4.50 -27.05 -12.58
CA GLN A 249 4.39 -28.49 -12.28
C GLN A 249 3.11 -29.16 -12.79
N ARG A 250 2.02 -28.40 -13.02
CA ARG A 250 0.75 -28.96 -13.55
C ARG A 250 0.82 -29.36 -15.03
N MET A 251 2.00 -29.29 -15.66
CA MET A 251 2.28 -29.83 -16.98
C MET A 251 3.13 -31.12 -16.92
N PRO A 252 2.61 -32.27 -16.44
CA PRO A 252 3.27 -33.53 -16.71
C PRO A 252 2.83 -34.06 -18.07
N HIS A 253 3.67 -33.94 -19.09
CA HIS A 253 3.72 -35.01 -20.10
C HIS A 253 4.26 -36.25 -19.39
N LYS A 254 3.36 -37.12 -18.94
CA LYS A 254 3.73 -38.44 -18.41
C LYS A 254 3.71 -39.43 -19.59
N PRO A 255 4.86 -39.92 -20.09
CA PRO A 255 4.83 -41.07 -20.98
C PRO A 255 4.27 -42.28 -20.20
N LEU A 256 3.31 -42.95 -20.81
CA LEU A 256 2.57 -44.06 -20.24
C LEU A 256 3.49 -45.28 -20.12
N GLY A 257 4.14 -45.48 -18.97
CA GLY A 257 4.89 -46.72 -18.72
C GLY A 257 6.13 -46.54 -17.83
N SER A 258 5.93 -46.41 -16.53
CA SER A 258 6.93 -46.80 -15.53
C SER A 258 6.27 -46.76 -14.15
N LEU A 259 5.81 -47.93 -13.70
CA LEU A 259 5.47 -48.21 -12.31
C LEU A 259 6.79 -48.47 -11.59
N ALA A 260 7.50 -47.40 -11.20
CA ALA A 260 8.64 -47.49 -10.32
C ALA A 260 8.22 -47.11 -8.90
N THR A 261 8.38 -48.08 -8.02
CA THR A 261 8.35 -48.11 -6.55
C THR A 261 8.51 -46.73 -5.89
N LEU A 262 7.45 -46.24 -5.24
CA LEU A 262 7.46 -45.04 -4.41
C LEU A 262 8.25 -45.34 -3.12
N GLN A 263 9.54 -44.99 -3.10
CA GLN A 263 10.23 -44.71 -1.84
C GLN A 263 9.70 -43.38 -1.27
N PRO A 264 9.59 -43.22 0.06
CA PRO A 264 9.20 -41.95 0.67
C PRO A 264 10.31 -40.93 0.38
N LEU A 265 10.08 -40.09 -0.63
CA LEU A 265 10.94 -38.98 -0.99
C LEU A 265 10.95 -37.98 0.17
N ASN A 266 12.15 -37.55 0.55
CA ASN A 266 12.39 -36.60 1.61
C ASN A 266 11.76 -35.24 1.23
N GLU A 267 10.52 -34.99 1.64
CA GLU A 267 9.65 -33.88 1.20
C GLU A 267 10.33 -32.50 1.29
N LYS A 268 11.20 -32.30 2.30
CA LYS A 268 11.97 -31.06 2.45
C LYS A 268 12.94 -30.85 1.29
N LYS A 269 13.66 -31.90 0.86
CA LYS A 269 14.67 -31.80 -0.21
C LYS A 269 14.04 -31.50 -1.57
N GLU A 270 12.88 -32.08 -1.84
CA GLU A 270 12.09 -31.76 -3.04
C GLU A 270 11.53 -30.33 -2.98
N GLN A 271 11.06 -29.89 -1.80
CA GLN A 271 10.57 -28.52 -1.59
C GLN A 271 11.60 -27.45 -1.91
N HIS A 272 12.83 -27.66 -1.44
CA HIS A 272 13.95 -26.75 -1.71
C HIS A 272 14.31 -26.72 -3.20
N ALA A 273 14.41 -27.88 -3.86
CA ALA A 273 14.82 -27.97 -5.26
C ALA A 273 13.87 -27.24 -6.25
N TRP A 274 12.55 -27.29 -6.04
CA TRP A 274 11.62 -26.62 -6.96
C TRP A 274 11.49 -25.11 -6.71
N LEU A 275 11.67 -24.67 -5.46
CA LEU A 275 11.74 -23.24 -5.13
C LEU A 275 12.93 -22.60 -5.81
N GLU A 276 14.08 -23.30 -5.87
CA GLU A 276 15.25 -22.86 -6.62
C GLU A 276 14.96 -22.69 -8.12
N THR A 277 14.35 -23.68 -8.77
CA THR A 277 13.99 -23.61 -10.21
C THR A 277 13.06 -22.44 -10.53
N SER A 278 12.14 -22.12 -9.61
CA SER A 278 11.15 -21.06 -9.81
C SER A 278 11.72 -19.67 -9.51
N ALA A 279 12.60 -19.58 -8.50
CA ALA A 279 13.39 -18.38 -8.25
C ALA A 279 14.34 -18.10 -9.43
N GLN A 280 14.93 -19.14 -10.04
CA GLN A 280 15.72 -19.01 -11.28
C GLN A 280 14.88 -18.51 -12.44
N HIS A 281 13.64 -18.99 -12.60
CA HIS A 281 12.74 -18.49 -13.65
C HIS A 281 12.41 -17.00 -13.46
N PHE A 282 12.09 -16.58 -12.23
CA PHE A 282 11.90 -15.17 -11.90
C PHE A 282 13.16 -14.36 -12.15
N ALA A 283 14.32 -14.85 -11.70
CA ALA A 283 15.62 -14.23 -11.90
C ALA A 283 15.91 -13.99 -13.39
N ARG A 284 15.60 -14.95 -14.28
CA ARG A 284 15.84 -14.84 -15.73
C ARG A 284 15.09 -13.69 -16.39
N ARG A 285 13.92 -13.35 -15.86
CA ARG A 285 13.06 -12.30 -16.43
C ARG A 285 13.34 -10.92 -15.83
N THR A 286 13.86 -10.91 -14.61
CA THR A 286 14.07 -9.70 -13.83
C THR A 286 15.50 -9.21 -13.87
N LEU A 287 16.50 -10.11 -13.76
CA LEU A 287 17.91 -9.74 -13.62
C LEU A 287 18.57 -9.46 -14.96
N ALA A 288 19.46 -8.47 -14.97
CA ALA A 288 20.39 -8.22 -16.07
C ALA A 288 21.46 -9.32 -16.11
N LYS A 289 22.16 -9.46 -17.25
CA LYS A 289 23.16 -10.53 -17.44
C LYS A 289 24.24 -10.54 -16.34
N ALA A 290 24.79 -9.38 -16.00
CA ALA A 290 25.79 -9.24 -14.93
C ALA A 290 25.25 -9.65 -13.54
N GLU A 291 23.99 -9.35 -13.26
CA GLU A 291 23.34 -9.73 -12.00
C GLU A 291 22.99 -11.22 -11.96
N MET A 292 22.68 -11.81 -13.12
CA MET A 292 22.43 -13.23 -13.28
C MET A 292 23.68 -14.04 -12.98
N ASP A 293 24.84 -13.63 -13.49
CA ASP A 293 26.12 -14.31 -13.21
C ASP A 293 26.44 -14.26 -11.71
N ALA A 294 26.21 -13.11 -11.06
CA ALA A 294 26.32 -12.98 -9.61
C ALA A 294 25.31 -13.87 -8.87
N PHE A 295 24.07 -13.94 -9.34
CA PHE A 295 23.01 -14.76 -8.74
C PHE A 295 23.32 -16.26 -8.82
N LEU A 296 23.86 -16.71 -9.96
CA LEU A 296 24.26 -18.11 -10.15
C LEU A 296 25.49 -18.47 -9.31
N GLY A 297 26.43 -17.54 -9.11
CA GLY A 297 27.61 -17.73 -8.26
C GLY A 297 27.31 -17.83 -6.75
N MET A 298 26.08 -17.52 -6.31
CA MET A 298 25.65 -17.60 -4.90
C MET A 298 25.35 -19.06 -4.46
N HIS A 299 26.35 -19.94 -4.56
CA HIS A 299 26.21 -21.37 -4.26
C HIS A 299 26.08 -21.71 -2.76
N CYS A 300 26.56 -20.85 -1.85
CA CYS A 300 26.58 -21.09 -0.40
C CYS A 300 25.53 -20.29 0.42
N HIS A 301 24.63 -19.56 -0.25
CA HIS A 301 23.66 -18.68 0.40
C HIS A 301 22.34 -19.38 0.74
N THR A 302 21.73 -18.98 1.85
CA THR A 302 20.41 -19.47 2.26
C THR A 302 19.31 -19.04 1.27
N HIS A 303 18.17 -19.74 1.27
CA HIS A 303 17.04 -19.36 0.42
C HIS A 303 16.58 -17.91 0.66
N ASP A 304 16.62 -17.46 1.91
CA ASP A 304 16.22 -16.11 2.29
C ASP A 304 17.18 -15.04 1.75
N GLU A 305 18.48 -15.35 1.70
CA GLU A 305 19.49 -14.46 1.09
C GLU A 305 19.31 -14.35 -0.42
N ARG A 306 19.01 -15.47 -1.10
CA ARG A 306 18.68 -15.44 -2.54
C ARG A 306 17.39 -14.67 -2.81
N MET A 307 16.39 -14.83 -1.96
CA MET A 307 15.14 -14.06 -2.05
C MET A 307 15.39 -12.58 -1.78
N ARG A 308 16.21 -12.23 -0.80
CA ARG A 308 16.57 -10.85 -0.46
C ARG A 308 17.32 -10.21 -1.61
N PHE A 309 18.25 -10.96 -2.21
CA PHE A 309 18.94 -10.55 -3.42
C PHE A 309 17.93 -10.15 -4.50
N LEU A 310 16.99 -11.04 -4.84
CA LEU A 310 16.00 -10.79 -5.87
C LEU A 310 15.05 -9.62 -5.51
N ALA A 311 14.60 -9.53 -4.26
CA ALA A 311 13.70 -8.48 -3.80
C ALA A 311 14.34 -7.09 -3.86
N THR A 312 15.61 -6.98 -3.48
CA THR A 312 16.36 -5.72 -3.61
C THR A 312 16.43 -5.25 -5.06
N ARG A 313 16.77 -6.15 -6.00
CA ARG A 313 16.89 -5.76 -7.41
C ARG A 313 15.52 -5.47 -8.01
N TRP A 314 14.47 -6.18 -7.59
CA TRP A 314 13.10 -5.86 -7.97
C TRP A 314 12.69 -4.46 -7.51
N ALA A 315 12.86 -4.15 -6.22
CA ALA A 315 12.53 -2.84 -5.66
C ALA A 315 13.26 -1.70 -6.38
N VAL A 316 14.57 -1.86 -6.61
CA VAL A 316 15.38 -0.88 -7.35
C VAL A 316 14.85 -0.69 -8.77
N LYS A 317 14.54 -1.77 -9.48
CA LYS A 317 14.09 -1.69 -10.89
C LYS A 317 12.71 -1.04 -11.02
N GLU A 318 11.79 -1.34 -10.11
CA GLU A 318 10.48 -0.67 -10.04
C GLU A 318 10.64 0.82 -9.70
N ALA A 319 11.50 1.16 -8.74
CA ALA A 319 11.80 2.54 -8.39
C ALA A 319 12.42 3.32 -9.58
N VAL A 320 13.37 2.71 -10.30
CA VAL A 320 13.94 3.30 -11.54
C VAL A 320 12.84 3.53 -12.57
N TYR A 321 12.01 2.52 -12.84
CA TYR A 321 10.94 2.62 -13.82
C TYR A 321 9.98 3.78 -13.48
N LYS A 322 9.57 3.89 -12.21
CA LYS A 322 8.72 4.99 -11.73
C LYS A 322 9.38 6.36 -11.88
N ALA A 323 10.70 6.46 -11.68
CA ALA A 323 11.44 7.71 -11.79
C ALA A 323 11.58 8.20 -13.24
N VAL A 324 11.62 7.29 -14.22
CA VAL A 324 11.91 7.63 -15.62
C VAL A 324 10.69 7.60 -16.55
N TYR A 325 9.61 6.92 -16.16
CA TYR A 325 8.38 6.85 -16.94
C TYR A 325 7.63 8.19 -16.86
N PRO A 326 7.08 8.75 -17.96
CA PRO A 326 6.91 8.18 -19.30
C PRO A 326 8.06 8.45 -20.30
N HIS A 327 9.11 9.16 -19.87
CA HIS A 327 10.20 9.63 -20.73
C HIS A 327 11.06 8.48 -21.29
N LEU A 328 11.32 7.45 -20.50
CA LEU A 328 11.92 6.19 -20.94
C LEU A 328 11.02 5.02 -20.57
N HIS A 329 10.78 4.14 -21.55
CA HIS A 329 10.18 2.83 -21.33
C HIS A 329 11.30 1.79 -21.22
N LEU A 330 11.58 1.37 -19.99
CA LEU A 330 12.65 0.41 -19.66
C LEU A 330 12.09 -0.98 -19.36
N TYR A 331 12.79 -2.02 -19.79
CA TYR A 331 12.57 -3.37 -19.26
C TYR A 331 13.45 -3.61 -18.03
N ALA A 332 13.02 -4.50 -17.13
CA ALA A 332 13.79 -4.87 -15.95
C ALA A 332 15.21 -5.36 -16.29
N THR A 333 15.37 -6.05 -17.43
CA THR A 333 16.67 -6.54 -17.92
C THR A 333 17.62 -5.44 -18.38
N ASP A 334 17.10 -4.26 -18.73
CA ASP A 334 17.89 -3.12 -19.19
C ASP A 334 18.51 -2.36 -18.03
N ILE A 335 18.08 -2.62 -16.80
CA ILE A 335 18.56 -1.97 -15.59
C ILE A 335 19.50 -2.93 -14.88
N SER A 336 20.72 -2.46 -14.61
CA SER A 336 21.73 -3.19 -13.84
C SER A 336 21.97 -2.48 -12.51
N TYR A 337 21.91 -3.25 -11.42
CA TYR A 337 22.25 -2.83 -10.09
C TYR A 337 23.57 -3.47 -9.66
N THR A 338 24.54 -2.63 -9.31
CA THR A 338 25.82 -3.05 -8.76
C THR A 338 26.00 -2.42 -7.38
N HIS A 339 26.34 -3.23 -6.39
CA HIS A 339 26.63 -2.72 -5.05
C HIS A 339 28.15 -2.71 -4.84
N THR A 340 28.75 -1.53 -4.94
CA THR A 340 30.16 -1.32 -4.54
C THR A 340 30.18 -1.03 -3.03
N PHE A 341 31.26 -1.40 -2.33
CA PHE A 341 31.44 -1.34 -0.86
C PHE A 341 31.01 -0.03 -0.14
N GLN A 342 30.70 1.07 -0.85
CA GLN A 342 30.28 2.34 -0.26
C GLN A 342 29.00 2.94 -0.86
N LYS A 343 28.50 2.48 -2.03
CA LYS A 343 27.32 3.08 -2.67
C LYS A 343 26.63 2.12 -3.66
N PRO A 344 25.30 2.01 -3.64
CA PRO A 344 24.55 1.34 -4.70
C PRO A 344 24.63 2.16 -6.00
N LEU A 345 25.08 1.51 -7.06
CA LEU A 345 25.16 2.08 -8.40
C LEU A 345 24.13 1.41 -9.30
N VAL A 346 23.36 2.24 -10.01
CA VAL A 346 22.38 1.79 -10.99
C VAL A 346 22.79 2.33 -12.34
N ALA A 347 22.91 1.45 -13.32
CA ALA A 347 23.27 1.79 -14.68
C ALA A 347 22.34 1.10 -15.67
N LEU A 348 22.10 1.76 -16.81
CA LEU A 348 21.38 1.16 -17.92
C LEU A 348 22.34 0.28 -18.73
N ALA A 349 22.05 -1.02 -18.81
CA ALA A 349 22.78 -1.98 -19.62
C ALA A 349 22.43 -1.76 -21.09
N ARG A 350 23.34 -1.16 -21.86
CA ARG A 350 23.14 -0.79 -23.26
C ARG A 350 23.02 -2.04 -24.14
N GLN A 351 21.79 -2.51 -24.40
CA GLN A 351 21.53 -3.63 -25.30
C GLN A 351 20.63 -3.28 -26.49
N ARG A 352 19.87 -2.17 -26.44
CA ARG A 352 18.92 -1.75 -27.49
C ARG A 352 18.76 -0.22 -27.54
N ALA A 353 18.18 0.30 -28.63
CA ALA A 353 17.76 1.70 -28.70
C ALA A 353 16.61 1.96 -27.72
N PHE A 354 16.75 2.96 -26.85
CA PHE A 354 15.74 3.32 -25.87
C PHE A 354 14.58 4.07 -26.52
N ARG A 355 13.38 3.83 -26.02
CA ARG A 355 12.15 4.49 -26.49
C ARG A 355 11.40 5.12 -25.33
N ASN A 356 10.64 6.16 -25.61
CA ASN A 356 9.69 6.72 -24.66
C ASN A 356 8.37 5.90 -24.66
N ALA A 357 7.43 6.23 -23.77
CA ALA A 357 6.12 5.58 -23.71
C ALA A 357 5.31 5.72 -25.02
N HIS A 358 5.61 6.71 -25.86
CA HIS A 358 4.97 6.96 -27.15
C HIS A 358 5.65 6.25 -28.34
N GLY A 359 6.75 5.52 -28.09
CA GLY A 359 7.49 4.76 -29.10
C GLY A 359 8.58 5.53 -29.86
N SER A 360 8.75 6.84 -29.60
CA SER A 360 9.81 7.67 -30.18
C SER A 360 11.19 7.30 -29.62
N CYS A 361 12.25 7.56 -30.38
CA CYS A 361 13.63 7.33 -29.92
C CYS A 361 13.97 8.25 -28.74
N ALA A 362 14.42 7.68 -27.62
CA ALA A 362 14.78 8.39 -26.40
C ALA A 362 16.24 8.12 -25.98
N THR A 363 17.10 7.79 -26.95
CA THR A 363 18.49 7.40 -26.68
C THR A 363 19.32 8.57 -26.11
N SER A 364 19.06 9.81 -26.55
CA SER A 364 19.71 11.01 -26.01
C SER A 364 19.38 11.22 -24.54
N VAL A 365 18.11 11.04 -24.15
CA VAL A 365 17.65 11.13 -22.76
C VAL A 365 18.30 10.04 -21.91
N ALA A 366 18.42 8.82 -22.45
CA ALA A 366 19.07 7.71 -21.76
C ALA A 366 20.59 7.92 -21.56
N GLU A 367 21.28 8.55 -22.53
CA GLU A 367 22.72 8.87 -22.43
C GLU A 367 22.99 10.02 -21.46
N ALA A 368 22.06 10.97 -21.34
CA ALA A 368 22.16 12.09 -20.41
C ALA A 368 21.65 11.76 -18.99
N LEU A 369 21.14 10.55 -18.76
CA LEU A 369 20.51 10.13 -17.52
C LEU A 369 21.54 9.77 -16.44
N GLN A 370 21.39 10.38 -15.27
CA GLN A 370 22.10 10.01 -14.05
C GLN A 370 21.10 9.46 -13.02
N LEU A 371 21.40 8.28 -12.47
CA LEU A 371 20.55 7.60 -11.51
C LEU A 371 21.24 7.55 -10.15
N HIS A 372 20.60 8.16 -9.16
CA HIS A 372 21.04 8.10 -7.76
C HIS A 372 20.15 7.13 -7.02
N ALA A 373 20.75 6.09 -6.44
CA ALA A 373 20.04 5.07 -5.72
C ALA A 373 20.33 5.11 -4.22
N SER A 374 19.30 4.82 -3.42
CA SER A 374 19.42 4.45 -2.02
C SER A 374 18.54 3.24 -1.76
N VAL A 375 19.09 2.26 -1.06
CA VAL A 375 18.42 1.00 -0.76
C VAL A 375 18.57 0.72 0.72
N SER A 376 17.45 0.38 1.35
CA SER A 376 17.42 -0.10 2.72
C SER A 376 16.66 -1.42 2.78
N HIS A 377 17.09 -2.33 3.64
CA HIS A 377 16.34 -3.53 3.95
C HIS A 377 16.31 -3.74 5.46
N ASP A 378 15.13 -4.00 6.00
CA ASP A 378 14.95 -4.30 7.42
C ASP A 378 13.92 -5.42 7.58
N ALA A 379 14.26 -6.41 8.39
CA ALA A 379 13.52 -7.66 8.57
C ALA A 379 13.02 -8.26 7.24
N ASP A 380 11.71 -8.16 7.00
CA ASP A 380 10.96 -8.74 5.87
C ASP A 380 10.69 -7.75 4.72
N TYR A 381 11.24 -6.54 4.79
CA TYR A 381 10.96 -5.46 3.84
C TYR A 381 12.23 -4.95 3.17
N VAL A 382 12.08 -4.57 1.90
CA VAL A 382 13.11 -3.88 1.13
C VAL A 382 12.53 -2.61 0.53
N VAL A 383 13.19 -1.49 0.77
CA VAL A 383 12.84 -0.17 0.23
C VAL A 383 13.93 0.29 -0.72
N ALA A 384 13.54 0.79 -1.89
CA ALA A 384 14.43 1.48 -2.80
C ALA A 384 13.88 2.87 -3.13
N SER A 385 14.77 3.87 -3.12
CA SER A 385 14.51 5.23 -3.56
C SER A 385 15.49 5.60 -4.65
N ILE A 386 14.97 6.10 -5.77
CA ILE A 386 15.71 6.49 -6.95
C ILE A 386 15.39 7.94 -7.31
N VAL A 387 16.43 8.73 -7.55
CA VAL A 387 16.32 10.05 -8.17
C VAL A 387 16.96 9.98 -9.55
N ALA A 388 16.19 10.33 -10.57
CA ALA A 388 16.64 10.41 -11.95
C ALA A 388 16.90 11.87 -12.32
N GLU A 389 18.12 12.16 -12.75
CA GLU A 389 18.56 13.49 -13.16
C GLU A 389 18.99 13.46 -14.63
N THR A 390 18.81 14.57 -15.33
CA THR A 390 19.30 14.74 -16.70
C THR A 390 20.12 16.02 -16.83
N MET A 391 21.28 15.89 -17.48
CA MET A 391 22.25 16.98 -17.73
C MET A 391 21.81 17.95 -18.85
N HIS A 392 20.69 17.67 -19.52
CA HIS A 392 20.07 18.57 -20.50
C HIS A 392 18.55 18.43 -20.42
N PRO A 393 17.76 19.50 -20.24
CA PRO A 393 16.31 19.39 -20.37
C PRO A 393 16.01 18.86 -21.79
N PRO A 394 15.14 17.85 -21.95
CA PRO A 394 14.77 17.37 -23.26
C PRO A 394 14.17 18.55 -24.03
N SER A 395 14.83 18.97 -25.10
CA SER A 395 14.25 19.91 -26.04
C SER A 395 12.96 19.27 -26.56
N CYS A 396 11.81 19.88 -26.25
CA CYS A 396 10.55 19.52 -26.88
C CYS A 396 10.68 19.78 -28.38
N GLU A 397 10.85 18.72 -29.17
CA GLU A 397 10.53 18.73 -30.61
C GLU A 397 9.07 18.31 -30.82
#